data_AF-D4GWE5-F1
#
_entry.id   AF-D4GWE5-F1
#
_cell.length_a   1.000
_cell.length_b   1.000
_cell.length_c   1.000
_cell.angle_alpha   90.00
_cell.angle_beta   90.00
_cell.angle_gamma   90.00
#
_symmetry.space_group_name_H-M   'P 1'
#
loop_
_entity.id
_entity.type
_entity.pdbx_description
1 polymer ?
#
loop_
_entity_poly.entity_id
_entity_poly.type
_entity_poly.pdbx_seq_one_letter_code
_entity_poly.pdbx_strand_id
1 'polypeptide(L)'
;MSEDQSSETEESEQDVDESDFGTQSSDLRKSLVVGQDLRAALQSINQMQREVAEAARPIRELQDSLESATQPLRDVQQTMDAVTQPYAELQQTISAVQSARAIAEAYNQQWESIREPLRELRSQIQVAVEEQITLEMPWEYDSVEPTPAAKSTAESWVEHFIEDFEDVEDEYFELMIDRVEDGLEDFRNEPDRPYAAIHIFISMQDALLWWLCYQDDEISTEATNEIGLPKYGTDEKQDALRKYYAAYFNVEGGDSGTFTDYKWDCFWAHRHAIMHGDLYATYDMNIATTAMLFFALTAHSVLQVIADKDEAGEDIPSIMEEIREANEEIEAEDVDAGEALGAFLS
;
A
#
# COMPACT_ATOMS: atom_id res chain seq x y z
N MET A 1 -58.23 26.84 56.10
CA MET A 1 -58.94 26.57 57.36
C MET A 1 -57.85 26.58 58.41
N SER A 2 -57.61 27.72 59.06
CA SER A 2 -58.49 28.27 60.13
C SER A 2 -58.56 27.18 61.21
N GLU A 3 -57.97 27.33 62.38
CA GLU A 3 -58.10 28.42 63.33
C GLU A 3 -57.03 28.16 64.41
N ASP A 4 -56.41 29.18 65.01
CA ASP A 4 -56.95 29.88 66.18
C ASP A 4 -57.02 28.91 67.38
N GLN A 5 -56.63 29.26 68.59
CA GLN A 5 -56.89 30.51 69.28
C GLN A 5 -56.32 30.40 70.69
N SER A 6 -56.25 31.55 71.37
CA SER A 6 -56.53 31.70 72.82
C SER A 6 -55.50 31.14 73.81
N SER A 7 -55.28 31.76 74.96
CA SER A 7 -55.93 32.87 75.69
C SER A 7 -54.96 33.27 76.84
N GLU A 8 -55.13 34.24 77.75
CA GLU A 8 -56.12 35.24 78.20
C GLU A 8 -55.25 36.14 79.13
N THR A 9 -55.27 37.47 79.01
CA THR A 9 -55.94 38.41 79.95
C THR A 9 -55.83 38.10 81.45
N GLU A 10 -55.31 39.04 82.24
CA GLU A 10 -56.16 39.90 83.10
C GLU A 10 -55.37 41.03 83.77
N GLU A 11 -56.05 42.17 83.89
CA GLU A 11 -55.69 43.36 84.65
C GLU A 11 -55.75 43.11 86.16
N SER A 12 -54.98 43.87 86.95
CA SER A 12 -55.55 44.58 88.12
C SER A 12 -54.56 45.60 88.68
N GLU A 13 -55.13 46.73 89.04
CA GLU A 13 -54.53 47.90 89.68
C GLU A 13 -54.12 47.64 91.16
N GLN A 14 -53.36 48.61 91.67
CA GLN A 14 -53.27 49.06 93.08
C GLN A 14 -52.57 48.14 94.09
N ASP A 15 -51.41 48.54 94.58
CA ASP A 15 -51.27 49.56 95.65
C ASP A 15 -49.85 49.53 96.22
N VAL A 16 -49.42 50.71 96.66
CA VAL A 16 -48.12 51.02 97.26
C VAL A 16 -48.05 50.42 98.66
N ASP A 17 -46.95 49.73 98.99
CA ASP A 17 -46.45 49.73 100.37
C ASP A 17 -44.93 49.86 100.40
N GLU A 18 -44.49 50.99 100.94
CA GLU A 18 -43.11 51.36 101.22
C GLU A 18 -42.65 50.62 102.48
N SER A 19 -41.79 49.62 102.36
CA SER A 19 -40.77 49.31 103.39
C SER A 19 -39.97 48.05 103.07
N ASP A 20 -38.85 48.16 102.34
CA ASP A 20 -37.63 47.43 102.75
C ASP A 20 -36.37 47.92 102.01
N PHE A 21 -36.01 49.19 102.19
CA PHE A 21 -34.83 49.83 101.58
C PHE A 21 -33.48 49.39 102.21
N GLY A 22 -33.46 48.31 103.01
CA GLY A 22 -32.29 47.84 103.74
C GLY A 22 -31.38 46.85 102.98
N THR A 23 -31.92 46.14 101.98
CA THR A 23 -31.24 44.97 101.37
C THR A 23 -30.56 45.28 100.03
N GLN A 24 -30.91 46.39 99.36
CA GLN A 24 -30.40 46.76 98.02
C GLN A 24 -28.94 47.28 97.99
N SER A 25 -28.39 47.76 99.11
CA SER A 25 -27.02 48.31 99.14
C SER A 25 -25.92 47.24 99.04
N SER A 26 -26.22 46.00 99.47
CA SER A 26 -25.34 44.83 99.31
C SER A 26 -25.27 44.36 97.84
N ASP A 27 -26.41 44.36 97.16
CA ASP A 27 -26.51 43.87 95.77
C ASP A 27 -25.96 44.86 94.75
N LEU A 28 -26.05 46.18 95.02
CA LEU A 28 -25.41 47.20 94.18
C LEU A 28 -23.87 47.14 94.22
N ARG A 29 -23.26 46.75 95.35
CA ARG A 29 -21.81 46.55 95.43
C ARG A 29 -21.34 45.29 94.72
N LYS A 30 -22.10 44.20 94.78
CA LYS A 30 -21.82 42.98 93.98
C LYS A 30 -22.02 43.23 92.48
N SER A 31 -23.06 43.97 92.10
CA SER A 31 -23.35 44.36 90.70
C SER A 31 -22.25 45.25 90.10
N LEU A 32 -21.69 46.19 90.88
CA LEU A 32 -20.61 47.06 90.41
C LEU A 32 -19.28 46.30 90.20
N VAL A 33 -18.96 45.33 91.06
CA VAL A 33 -17.79 44.45 90.90
C VAL A 33 -17.96 43.54 89.68
N VAL A 34 -19.15 42.96 89.50
CA VAL A 34 -19.48 42.16 88.29
C VAL A 34 -19.40 42.99 87.00
N GLY A 35 -19.82 44.26 87.05
CA GLY A 35 -19.72 45.18 85.90
C GLY A 35 -18.28 45.60 85.55
N GLN A 36 -17.38 45.67 86.55
CA GLN A 36 -15.96 45.92 86.32
C GLN A 36 -15.24 44.67 85.79
N ASP A 37 -15.57 43.50 86.32
CA ASP A 37 -15.03 42.21 85.86
C ASP A 37 -15.45 41.89 84.42
N LEU A 38 -16.70 42.19 84.05
CA LEU A 38 -17.19 42.03 82.67
C LEU A 38 -16.45 42.94 81.69
N ARG A 39 -16.14 44.18 82.10
CA ARG A 39 -15.43 45.14 81.25
C ARG A 39 -13.97 44.73 81.04
N ALA A 40 -13.33 44.22 82.09
CA ALA A 40 -11.99 43.64 82.00
C ALA A 40 -11.97 42.37 81.13
N ALA A 41 -12.98 41.50 81.27
CA ALA A 41 -13.14 40.31 80.43
C ALA A 41 -13.35 40.67 78.96
N LEU A 42 -14.18 41.66 78.65
CA LEU A 42 -14.39 42.13 77.28
C LEU A 42 -13.14 42.78 76.67
N GLN A 43 -12.35 43.50 77.46
CA GLN A 43 -11.06 44.04 77.01
C GLN A 43 -10.05 42.91 76.73
N SER A 44 -9.99 41.93 77.62
CA SER A 44 -9.15 40.73 77.45
C SER A 44 -9.54 39.91 76.21
N ILE A 45 -10.84 39.74 75.95
CA ILE A 45 -11.34 39.07 74.73
C ILE A 45 -10.96 39.84 73.47
N ASN A 46 -11.13 41.17 73.45
CA ASN A 46 -10.73 41.98 72.29
C ASN A 46 -9.21 41.95 72.06
N GLN A 47 -8.43 41.87 73.13
CA GLN A 47 -6.99 41.74 73.05
C GLN A 47 -6.58 40.36 72.52
N MET A 48 -7.18 39.28 73.03
CA MET A 48 -6.96 37.93 72.50
C MET A 48 -7.39 37.83 71.03
N GLN A 49 -8.49 38.46 70.62
CA GLN A 49 -8.91 38.47 69.22
C GLN A 49 -7.90 39.19 68.30
N ARG A 50 -7.26 40.26 68.78
CA ARG A 50 -6.16 40.91 68.04
C ARG A 50 -4.92 40.05 67.99
N GLU A 51 -4.53 39.45 69.10
CA GLU A 51 -3.36 38.58 69.18
C GLU A 51 -3.55 37.33 68.30
N VAL A 52 -4.76 36.78 68.24
CA VAL A 52 -5.11 35.68 67.32
C VAL A 52 -5.07 36.14 65.86
N ALA A 53 -5.55 37.34 65.55
CA ALA A 53 -5.50 37.90 64.20
C ALA A 53 -4.05 38.20 63.75
N GLU A 54 -3.20 38.68 64.65
CA GLU A 54 -1.78 38.91 64.40
C GLU A 54 -1.00 37.60 64.31
N ALA A 55 -1.31 36.60 65.13
CA ALA A 55 -0.73 35.26 65.04
C ALA A 55 -1.18 34.48 63.79
N ALA A 56 -2.35 34.80 63.23
CA ALA A 56 -2.86 34.20 61.99
C ALA A 56 -2.24 34.79 60.71
N ARG A 57 -1.65 36.00 60.76
CA ARG A 57 -0.94 36.60 59.62
C ARG A 57 0.25 35.77 59.12
N PRO A 58 1.22 35.36 59.96
CA PRO A 58 2.35 34.56 59.50
C PRO A 58 1.91 33.19 58.96
N ILE A 59 0.78 32.64 59.42
CA ILE A 59 0.22 31.40 58.88
C ILE A 59 -0.30 31.60 57.45
N ARG A 60 -0.97 32.73 57.16
CA ARG A 60 -1.38 33.06 55.78
C ARG A 60 -0.18 33.34 54.87
N GLU A 61 0.81 34.07 55.36
CA GLU A 61 2.04 34.33 54.58
C GLU A 61 2.83 33.04 54.30
N LEU A 62 2.80 32.07 55.24
CA LEU A 62 3.34 30.73 55.02
C LEU A 62 2.51 29.92 54.03
N GLN A 63 1.17 30.01 54.06
CA GLN A 63 0.31 29.35 53.08
C GLN A 63 0.53 29.91 51.67
N ASP A 64 0.59 31.24 51.53
CA ASP A 64 0.85 31.91 50.25
C ASP A 64 2.26 31.59 49.74
N SER A 65 3.26 31.53 50.62
CA SER A 65 4.62 31.10 50.27
C SER A 65 4.68 29.63 49.86
N LEU A 66 3.91 28.76 50.52
CA LEU A 66 3.85 27.34 50.19
C LEU A 66 3.17 27.14 48.83
N GLU A 67 2.08 27.86 48.55
CA GLU A 67 1.39 27.83 47.27
C GLU A 67 2.29 28.37 46.15
N SER A 68 2.99 29.48 46.39
CA SER A 68 3.99 30.02 45.48
C SER A 68 5.20 29.11 45.27
N ALA A 69 5.58 28.29 46.26
CA ALA A 69 6.67 27.31 46.15
C ALA A 69 6.21 25.99 45.48
N THR A 70 4.91 25.71 45.48
CA THR A 70 4.33 24.51 44.85
C THR A 70 4.08 24.74 43.36
N GLN A 71 3.88 25.99 42.93
CA GLN A 71 3.65 26.33 41.52
C GLN A 71 4.84 25.96 40.60
N PRO A 72 6.10 26.27 40.93
CA PRO A 72 7.26 25.83 40.16
C PRO A 72 7.37 24.31 40.04
N LEU A 73 6.95 23.56 41.07
CA LEU A 73 6.96 22.10 41.04
C LEU A 73 5.92 21.57 40.05
N ARG A 74 4.72 22.17 39.97
CA ARG A 74 3.71 21.83 38.95
C ARG A 74 4.18 22.17 37.54
N ASP A 75 4.84 23.31 37.37
CA ASP A 75 5.37 23.73 36.07
C ASP A 75 6.50 22.79 35.61
N VAL A 76 7.37 22.35 36.53
CA VAL A 76 8.38 21.32 36.27
C VAL A 76 7.74 19.97 35.93
N GLN A 77 6.66 19.59 36.62
CA GLN A 77 5.94 18.34 36.35
C GLN A 77 5.27 18.36 34.97
N GLN A 78 4.60 19.46 34.61
CA GLN A 78 4.03 19.65 33.27
C GLN A 78 5.11 19.68 32.20
N THR A 79 6.26 20.31 32.47
CA THR A 79 7.40 20.30 31.54
C THR A 79 7.96 18.89 31.39
N MET A 80 8.02 18.10 32.47
CA MET A 80 8.50 16.73 32.42
C MET A 80 7.53 15.83 31.65
N ASP A 81 6.22 15.99 31.86
CA ASP A 81 5.18 15.27 31.11
C ASP A 81 5.23 15.63 29.61
N ALA A 82 5.41 16.91 29.29
CA ALA A 82 5.55 17.41 27.91
C ALA A 82 6.85 16.95 27.23
N VAL A 83 7.91 16.62 27.99
CA VAL A 83 9.16 16.05 27.47
C VAL A 83 9.09 14.52 27.39
N THR A 84 8.24 13.88 28.20
CA THR A 84 8.08 12.42 28.23
C THR A 84 7.18 11.93 27.08
N GLN A 85 6.18 12.73 26.68
CA GLN A 85 5.29 12.43 25.55
C GLN A 85 6.03 12.19 24.22
N PRO A 86 6.92 13.10 23.77
CA PRO A 86 7.71 12.91 22.56
C PRO A 86 8.59 11.65 22.61
N TYR A 87 9.04 11.25 23.81
CA TYR A 87 9.86 10.06 23.98
C TYR A 87 9.03 8.77 23.84
N ALA A 88 7.78 8.77 24.30
CA ALA A 88 6.84 7.66 24.10
C ALA A 88 6.44 7.53 22.62
N GLU A 89 6.23 8.65 21.94
CA GLU A 89 5.97 8.69 20.49
C GLU A 89 7.20 8.21 19.69
N LEU A 90 8.41 8.65 20.05
CA LEU A 90 9.65 8.19 19.41
C LEU A 90 9.88 6.69 19.63
N GLN A 91 9.56 6.16 20.82
CA GLN A 91 9.61 4.72 21.08
C GLN A 91 8.61 3.95 20.23
N GLN A 92 7.38 4.45 20.04
CA GLN A 92 6.41 3.85 19.12
C GLN A 92 6.91 3.89 17.67
N THR A 93 7.48 5.01 17.21
CA THR A 93 8.07 5.13 15.87
C THR A 93 9.25 4.17 15.68
N ILE A 94 10.12 4.03 16.68
CA ILE A 94 11.25 3.08 16.63
C ILE A 94 10.74 1.64 16.57
N SER A 95 9.73 1.28 17.37
CA SER A 95 9.12 -0.06 17.30
C SER A 95 8.43 -0.31 15.95
N ALA A 96 7.75 0.69 15.38
CA ALA A 96 7.14 0.59 14.05
C ALA A 96 8.17 0.43 12.93
N VAL A 97 9.29 1.16 13.00
CA VAL A 97 10.42 1.03 12.06
C VAL A 97 11.14 -0.32 12.22
N GLN A 98 11.29 -0.81 13.45
CA GLN A 98 11.85 -2.15 13.70
C GLN A 98 10.93 -3.27 13.21
N SER A 99 9.60 -3.13 13.36
CA SER A 99 8.66 -4.08 12.78
C SER A 99 8.63 -4.02 11.25
N ALA A 100 8.71 -2.82 10.65
CA ALA A 100 8.79 -2.67 9.21
C ALA A 100 10.09 -3.29 8.65
N ARG A 101 11.21 -3.11 9.34
CA ARG A 101 12.48 -3.76 8.99
C ARG A 101 12.42 -5.27 9.16
N ALA A 102 11.77 -5.79 10.20
CA ALA A 102 11.58 -7.23 10.37
C ALA A 102 10.66 -7.83 9.30
N ILE A 103 9.63 -7.08 8.86
CA ILE A 103 8.78 -7.47 7.73
C ILE A 103 9.57 -7.44 6.43
N ALA A 104 10.38 -6.41 6.17
CA ALA A 104 11.24 -6.32 5.00
C ALA A 104 12.35 -7.39 4.99
N GLU A 105 12.94 -7.71 6.15
CA GLU A 105 13.91 -8.80 6.29
C GLU A 105 13.25 -10.17 6.13
N ALA A 106 12.02 -10.36 6.60
CA ALA A 106 11.23 -11.57 6.36
C ALA A 106 10.82 -11.71 4.88
N TYR A 107 10.42 -10.61 4.25
CA TYR A 107 10.09 -10.54 2.82
C TYR A 107 11.33 -10.83 1.97
N ASN A 108 12.48 -10.22 2.28
CA ASN A 108 13.75 -10.52 1.60
C ASN A 108 14.24 -11.96 1.82
N GLN A 109 14.02 -12.55 3.01
CA GLN A 109 14.32 -13.96 3.25
C GLN A 109 13.38 -14.88 2.47
N GLN A 110 12.12 -14.50 2.32
CA GLN A 110 11.14 -15.20 1.49
C GLN A 110 11.54 -15.09 0.01
N TRP A 111 12.04 -13.93 -0.44
CA TRP A 111 12.56 -13.72 -1.79
C TRP A 111 13.80 -14.55 -2.10
N GLU A 112 14.78 -14.61 -1.19
CA GLU A 112 15.95 -15.50 -1.33
C GLU A 112 15.54 -16.99 -1.31
N SER A 113 14.45 -17.34 -0.63
CA SER A 113 13.92 -18.72 -0.65
C SER A 113 13.23 -19.10 -1.97
N ILE A 114 12.75 -18.11 -2.74
CA ILE A 114 12.18 -18.27 -4.09
C ILE A 114 13.29 -18.24 -5.16
N ARG A 115 14.42 -17.58 -4.87
CA ARG A 115 15.54 -17.42 -5.79
C ARG A 115 16.23 -18.72 -6.22
N GLU A 116 16.40 -19.67 -5.30
CA GLU A 116 16.96 -21.00 -5.63
C GLU A 116 16.01 -21.84 -6.50
N PRO A 117 14.71 -21.96 -6.18
CA PRO A 117 13.70 -22.51 -7.09
C PRO A 117 13.70 -21.85 -8.47
N LEU A 118 13.79 -20.51 -8.55
CA LEU A 118 13.85 -19.79 -9.83
C LEU A 118 15.15 -20.06 -10.61
N ARG A 119 16.30 -20.20 -9.92
CA ARG A 119 17.58 -20.60 -10.55
C ARG A 119 17.53 -22.03 -11.07
N GLU A 120 16.93 -22.94 -10.32
CA GLU A 120 16.74 -24.33 -10.72
C GLU A 120 15.77 -24.42 -11.90
N LEU A 121 14.67 -23.68 -11.86
CA LEU A 121 13.73 -23.53 -12.96
C LEU A 121 14.47 -23.05 -14.21
N ARG A 122 15.21 -21.94 -14.09
CA ARG A 122 16.09 -21.34 -15.12
C ARG A 122 17.07 -22.32 -15.75
N SER A 123 17.68 -23.18 -14.92
CA SER A 123 18.57 -24.25 -15.37
C SER A 123 17.84 -25.35 -16.14
N GLN A 124 16.57 -25.63 -15.79
CA GLN A 124 15.77 -26.64 -16.49
C GLN A 124 15.35 -26.18 -17.89
N ILE A 125 15.15 -24.89 -18.15
CA ILE A 125 14.74 -24.43 -19.50
C ILE A 125 15.88 -24.06 -20.41
N GLN A 126 16.91 -23.39 -19.89
CA GLN A 126 18.16 -24.10 -19.83
C GLN A 126 18.39 -25.26 -20.80
N VAL A 127 18.33 -26.42 -20.18
CA VAL A 127 18.42 -27.73 -20.79
C VAL A 127 17.27 -28.01 -21.76
N ALA A 128 16.03 -27.61 -21.46
CA ALA A 128 14.89 -27.91 -22.32
C ALA A 128 15.02 -27.27 -23.72
N VAL A 129 15.32 -25.98 -23.75
CA VAL A 129 15.47 -25.20 -24.98
C VAL A 129 16.75 -25.59 -25.72
N GLU A 130 17.87 -25.80 -25.02
CA GLU A 130 19.15 -26.08 -25.69
C GLU A 130 19.38 -27.52 -26.07
N GLU A 131 19.04 -28.46 -25.20
CA GLU A 131 19.39 -29.87 -25.39
C GLU A 131 18.21 -30.70 -25.87
N GLN A 132 16.98 -30.21 -25.68
CA GLN A 132 15.78 -31.03 -25.82
C GLN A 132 14.76 -30.50 -26.85
N ILE A 133 14.96 -29.29 -27.37
CA ILE A 133 14.30 -28.77 -28.56
C ILE A 133 15.26 -28.88 -29.74
N THR A 134 14.82 -29.57 -30.79
CA THR A 134 15.51 -29.60 -32.07
C THR A 134 14.88 -28.52 -32.94
N LEU A 135 15.65 -27.50 -33.31
CA LEU A 135 15.15 -26.38 -34.11
C LEU A 135 16.18 -26.04 -35.17
N GLU A 136 15.74 -25.97 -36.41
CA GLU A 136 16.51 -25.62 -37.59
C GLU A 136 15.77 -24.54 -38.36
N MET A 137 16.34 -24.03 -39.46
CA MET A 137 15.61 -23.08 -40.30
C MET A 137 14.38 -23.75 -40.92
N PRO A 138 13.25 -23.04 -41.15
CA PRO A 138 12.01 -23.67 -41.63
C PRO A 138 12.14 -24.51 -42.90
N TRP A 139 13.04 -24.15 -43.82
CA TRP A 139 13.28 -24.87 -45.07
C TRP A 139 14.20 -26.09 -44.93
N GLU A 140 14.85 -26.25 -43.79
CA GLU A 140 15.70 -27.39 -43.41
C GLU A 140 15.04 -28.26 -42.35
N TYR A 141 14.05 -27.72 -41.62
CA TYR A 141 13.38 -28.38 -40.52
C TYR A 141 12.57 -29.59 -40.98
N ASP A 142 12.95 -30.75 -40.46
CA ASP A 142 12.16 -31.97 -40.50
C ASP A 142 11.32 -32.09 -39.23
N SER A 143 10.07 -32.52 -39.39
CA SER A 143 9.16 -32.69 -38.25
C SER A 143 9.68 -33.73 -37.27
N VAL A 144 9.74 -33.34 -36.00
CA VAL A 144 10.27 -34.14 -34.90
C VAL A 144 9.37 -34.05 -33.68
N GLU A 145 9.36 -35.10 -32.87
CA GLU A 145 8.68 -35.08 -31.58
C GLU A 145 9.56 -34.39 -30.54
N PRO A 146 9.01 -33.50 -29.70
CA PRO A 146 9.75 -32.92 -28.60
C PRO A 146 10.06 -34.01 -27.57
N THR A 147 11.14 -33.83 -26.80
CA THR A 147 11.35 -34.76 -25.68
C THR A 147 10.22 -34.60 -24.64
N PRO A 148 9.83 -35.67 -23.92
CA PRO A 148 8.84 -35.56 -22.86
C PRO A 148 9.22 -34.55 -21.76
N ALA A 149 10.52 -34.37 -21.50
CA ALA A 149 11.01 -33.39 -20.54
C ALA A 149 10.76 -31.96 -21.03
N ALA A 150 11.12 -31.63 -22.28
CA ALA A 150 10.85 -30.32 -22.87
C ALA A 150 9.36 -29.98 -22.87
N LYS A 151 8.51 -30.95 -23.25
CA LYS A 151 7.06 -30.80 -23.19
C LYS A 151 6.56 -30.48 -21.78
N SER A 152 6.98 -31.29 -20.79
CA SER A 152 6.58 -31.08 -19.39
C SER A 152 7.08 -29.76 -18.82
N THR A 153 8.30 -29.34 -19.18
CA THR A 153 8.86 -28.04 -18.78
C THR A 153 8.03 -26.91 -19.37
N ALA A 154 7.72 -26.96 -20.67
CA ALA A 154 6.91 -25.94 -21.34
C ALA A 154 5.52 -25.80 -20.70
N GLU A 155 4.84 -26.91 -20.39
CA GLU A 155 3.53 -26.87 -19.73
C GLU A 155 3.60 -26.26 -18.33
N SER A 156 4.49 -26.76 -17.48
CA SER A 156 4.66 -26.26 -16.10
C SER A 156 4.99 -24.77 -16.06
N TRP A 157 5.66 -24.29 -17.10
CA TRP A 157 6.07 -22.91 -17.24
C TRP A 157 4.92 -21.99 -17.58
N VAL A 158 4.14 -22.36 -18.58
CA VAL A 158 2.95 -21.61 -18.95
C VAL A 158 1.99 -21.51 -17.76
N GLU A 159 1.80 -22.62 -17.02
CA GLU A 159 0.99 -22.61 -15.79
C GLU A 159 1.52 -21.63 -14.74
N HIS A 160 2.83 -21.62 -14.50
CA HIS A 160 3.42 -20.70 -13.54
C HIS A 160 3.27 -19.23 -13.97
N PHE A 161 3.43 -18.93 -15.26
CA PHE A 161 3.26 -17.56 -15.76
C PHE A 161 1.80 -17.10 -15.77
N ILE A 162 0.84 -18.02 -15.87
CA ILE A 162 -0.57 -17.67 -15.65
C ILE A 162 -0.74 -17.18 -14.21
N GLU A 163 -0.26 -17.93 -13.21
CA GLU A 163 -0.32 -17.54 -11.79
C GLU A 163 0.38 -16.19 -11.55
N ASP A 164 1.59 -16.00 -12.11
CA ASP A 164 2.33 -14.75 -11.93
C ASP A 164 1.63 -13.55 -12.59
N PHE A 165 0.93 -13.74 -13.72
CA PHE A 165 0.17 -12.66 -14.36
C PHE A 165 -1.12 -12.31 -13.61
N GLU A 166 -1.75 -13.26 -12.90
CA GLU A 166 -2.91 -12.98 -12.05
C GLU A 166 -2.54 -11.99 -10.92
N ASP A 167 -1.30 -12.02 -10.45
CA ASP A 167 -0.79 -11.14 -9.39
C ASP A 167 -0.49 -9.70 -9.87
N VAL A 168 -0.46 -9.43 -11.18
CA VAL A 168 -0.15 -8.10 -11.74
C VAL A 168 -1.33 -7.11 -11.62
N GLU A 169 -2.56 -7.60 -11.39
CA GLU A 169 -3.79 -6.79 -11.25
C GLU A 169 -4.03 -5.76 -12.40
N ASP A 170 -3.71 -6.10 -13.66
CA ASP A 170 -3.98 -5.24 -14.83
C ASP A 170 -4.82 -5.95 -15.91
N GLU A 171 -5.81 -5.23 -16.44
CA GLU A 171 -6.83 -5.69 -17.41
C GLU A 171 -6.20 -6.31 -18.67
N TYR A 172 -5.03 -5.81 -19.10
CA TYR A 172 -4.31 -6.35 -20.26
C TYR A 172 -3.87 -7.79 -20.03
N PHE A 173 -3.36 -8.10 -18.84
CA PHE A 173 -2.87 -9.43 -18.48
C PHE A 173 -4.02 -10.40 -18.22
N GLU A 174 -5.13 -9.93 -17.61
CA GLU A 174 -6.36 -10.72 -17.46
C GLU A 174 -6.85 -11.26 -18.82
N LEU A 175 -6.93 -10.40 -19.84
CA LEU A 175 -7.35 -10.81 -21.20
C LEU A 175 -6.37 -11.77 -21.88
N MET A 176 -5.09 -11.72 -21.52
CA MET A 176 -4.09 -12.66 -22.03
C MET A 176 -4.19 -14.02 -21.35
N ILE A 177 -4.45 -14.06 -20.04
CA ILE A 177 -4.56 -15.31 -19.26
C ILE A 177 -5.58 -16.25 -19.90
N ASP A 178 -6.81 -15.78 -20.15
CA ASP A 178 -7.87 -16.58 -20.79
C ASP A 178 -7.39 -17.24 -22.10
N ARG A 179 -6.67 -16.48 -22.93
CA ARG A 179 -6.16 -16.97 -24.22
C ARG A 179 -5.00 -17.95 -24.05
N VAL A 180 -4.14 -17.73 -23.06
CA VAL A 180 -3.02 -18.63 -22.75
C VAL A 180 -3.55 -19.96 -22.22
N GLU A 181 -4.59 -19.95 -21.38
CA GLU A 181 -5.29 -21.14 -20.91
C GLU A 181 -5.89 -21.95 -22.06
N ASP A 182 -6.60 -21.30 -23.00
CA ASP A 182 -7.12 -21.94 -24.22
C ASP A 182 -5.98 -22.62 -25.02
N GLY A 183 -4.84 -21.93 -25.18
CA GLY A 183 -3.68 -22.47 -25.88
C GLY A 183 -3.05 -23.68 -25.19
N LEU A 184 -3.01 -23.65 -23.85
CA LEU A 184 -2.52 -24.76 -23.04
C LEU A 184 -3.47 -25.96 -23.09
N GLU A 185 -4.78 -25.73 -23.08
CA GLU A 185 -5.79 -26.77 -23.26
C GLU A 185 -5.63 -27.46 -24.62
N ASP A 186 -5.53 -26.68 -25.70
CA ASP A 186 -5.32 -27.20 -27.05
C ASP A 186 -4.00 -27.99 -27.18
N PHE A 187 -2.93 -27.51 -26.56
CA PHE A 187 -1.64 -28.20 -26.54
C PHE A 187 -1.72 -29.59 -25.89
N ARG A 188 -2.56 -29.73 -24.86
CA ARG A 188 -2.77 -30.98 -24.12
C ARG A 188 -3.71 -31.93 -24.84
N ASN A 189 -4.77 -31.41 -25.42
CA ASN A 189 -5.90 -32.19 -25.92
C ASN A 189 -5.81 -32.50 -27.43
N GLU A 190 -5.09 -31.70 -28.22
CA GLU A 190 -4.93 -31.88 -29.66
C GLU A 190 -3.46 -32.11 -30.11
N PRO A 191 -2.73 -33.10 -29.55
CA PRO A 191 -1.31 -33.28 -29.86
C PRO A 191 -1.03 -33.66 -31.32
N ASP A 192 -1.99 -34.29 -32.01
CA ASP A 192 -1.85 -34.62 -33.44
C ASP A 192 -2.03 -33.39 -34.36
N ARG A 193 -2.52 -32.27 -33.82
CA ARG A 193 -2.90 -31.05 -34.55
C ARG A 193 -2.69 -29.79 -33.72
N PRO A 194 -1.45 -29.47 -33.32
CA PRO A 194 -1.19 -28.37 -32.40
C PRO A 194 -1.29 -26.97 -33.06
N TYR A 195 -2.06 -26.83 -34.14
CA TYR A 195 -2.21 -25.58 -34.88
C TYR A 195 -2.72 -24.45 -34.00
N ALA A 196 -3.75 -24.71 -33.21
CA ALA A 196 -4.37 -23.70 -32.37
C ALA A 196 -3.41 -23.26 -31.26
N ALA A 197 -2.83 -24.20 -30.53
CA ALA A 197 -1.76 -23.93 -29.56
C ALA A 197 -0.62 -23.09 -30.16
N ILE A 198 -0.06 -23.48 -31.32
CA ILE A 198 1.02 -22.75 -31.99
C ILE A 198 0.62 -21.29 -32.26
N HIS A 199 -0.55 -21.06 -32.86
CA HIS A 199 -1.00 -19.70 -33.20
C HIS A 199 -1.33 -18.87 -31.97
N ILE A 200 -1.94 -19.48 -30.95
CA ILE A 200 -2.25 -18.82 -29.68
C ILE A 200 -0.96 -18.35 -29.02
N PHE A 201 0.00 -19.25 -28.80
CA PHE A 201 1.26 -18.88 -28.13
C PHE A 201 2.08 -17.87 -28.94
N ILE A 202 2.14 -17.98 -30.27
CA ILE A 202 2.80 -16.96 -31.10
C ILE A 202 2.07 -15.61 -31.01
N SER A 203 0.74 -15.61 -30.99
CA SER A 203 -0.05 -14.38 -30.84
C SER A 203 0.16 -13.74 -29.47
N MET A 204 0.25 -14.53 -28.39
CA MET A 204 0.50 -14.03 -27.05
C MET A 204 1.93 -13.51 -26.89
N GLN A 205 2.91 -14.18 -27.51
CA GLN A 205 4.26 -13.63 -27.63
C GLN A 205 4.25 -12.27 -28.32
N ASP A 206 3.47 -12.10 -29.38
CA ASP A 206 3.40 -10.81 -30.09
C ASP A 206 2.82 -9.68 -29.26
N ALA A 207 1.85 -10.00 -28.40
CA ALA A 207 1.28 -9.08 -27.44
C ALA A 207 2.34 -8.66 -26.40
N LEU A 208 2.99 -9.62 -25.76
CA LEU A 208 4.04 -9.36 -24.76
C LEU A 208 5.27 -8.65 -25.35
N LEU A 209 5.69 -9.01 -26.57
CA LEU A 209 6.77 -8.32 -27.27
C LEU A 209 6.40 -6.87 -27.61
N TRP A 210 5.14 -6.63 -27.99
CA TRP A 210 4.66 -5.27 -28.19
C TRP A 210 4.69 -4.49 -26.87
N TRP A 211 4.25 -5.10 -25.77
CA TRP A 211 4.34 -4.52 -24.43
C TRP A 211 5.79 -4.17 -24.06
N LEU A 212 6.74 -5.08 -24.28
CA LEU A 212 8.17 -4.82 -24.00
C LEU A 212 8.70 -3.63 -24.80
N CYS A 213 8.41 -3.57 -26.09
CA CYS A 213 8.79 -2.40 -26.90
C CYS A 213 8.13 -1.11 -26.39
N TYR A 214 6.86 -1.19 -25.98
CA TYR A 214 6.11 -0.05 -25.49
C TYR A 214 6.70 0.52 -24.19
N GLN A 215 7.22 -0.33 -23.32
CA GLN A 215 7.81 0.07 -22.05
C GLN A 215 9.29 0.51 -22.15
N ASP A 216 9.93 0.32 -23.30
CA ASP A 216 11.33 0.66 -23.55
C ASP A 216 11.45 2.03 -24.24
N ASP A 217 11.93 3.02 -23.51
CA ASP A 217 12.10 4.41 -23.98
C ASP A 217 13.18 4.58 -25.07
N GLU A 218 14.07 3.60 -25.22
CA GLU A 218 15.07 3.57 -26.28
C GLU A 218 14.50 3.04 -27.60
N ILE A 219 13.36 2.35 -27.56
CA ILE A 219 12.68 1.77 -28.72
C ILE A 219 11.51 2.67 -29.11
N SER A 220 11.62 3.25 -30.31
CA SER A 220 10.55 4.09 -30.86
C SER A 220 10.28 3.72 -32.31
N THR A 221 9.06 4.00 -32.76
CA THR A 221 8.62 3.77 -34.14
C THR A 221 7.78 4.94 -34.61
N GLU A 222 7.97 5.35 -35.87
CA GLU A 222 7.11 6.35 -36.52
C GLU A 222 5.83 5.72 -37.09
N ALA A 223 5.76 4.40 -37.16
CA ALA A 223 4.59 3.70 -37.68
C ALA A 223 3.55 3.51 -36.58
N THR A 224 2.28 3.76 -36.90
CA THR A 224 1.15 3.48 -36.02
C THR A 224 0.19 2.48 -36.68
N ASN A 225 -0.65 1.83 -35.87
CA ASN A 225 -1.76 1.02 -36.34
C ASN A 225 -2.99 1.90 -36.63
N GLU A 226 -4.11 1.27 -37.02
CA GLU A 226 -5.35 1.98 -37.38
C GLU A 226 -5.97 2.76 -36.21
N ILE A 227 -5.61 2.42 -34.97
CA ILE A 227 -6.06 3.10 -33.76
C ILE A 227 -4.98 4.04 -33.19
N GLY A 228 -3.98 4.43 -33.98
CA GLY A 228 -2.98 5.41 -33.56
C GLY A 228 -1.89 4.89 -32.62
N LEU A 229 -1.93 3.62 -32.20
CA LEU A 229 -0.90 3.05 -31.32
C LEU A 229 0.37 2.68 -32.08
N PRO A 230 1.55 2.74 -31.43
CA PRO A 230 2.83 2.38 -32.05
C PRO A 230 2.84 0.99 -32.68
N LYS A 231 3.47 0.86 -33.84
CA LYS A 231 3.64 -0.40 -34.57
C LYS A 231 5.12 -0.78 -34.62
N TYR A 232 5.49 -1.78 -33.84
CA TYR A 232 6.84 -2.33 -33.78
C TYR A 232 7.05 -3.44 -34.81
N GLY A 233 8.19 -3.38 -35.52
CA GLY A 233 8.63 -4.40 -36.46
C GLY A 233 9.32 -5.57 -35.76
N THR A 234 9.88 -6.48 -36.56
CA THR A 234 10.59 -7.65 -36.05
C THR A 234 11.89 -7.27 -35.35
N ASP A 235 12.62 -6.29 -35.87
CA ASP A 235 13.92 -5.90 -35.33
C ASP A 235 13.75 -5.22 -33.96
N GLU A 236 12.79 -4.31 -33.81
CA GLU A 236 12.49 -3.66 -32.53
C GLU A 236 12.07 -4.69 -31.47
N LYS A 237 11.22 -5.67 -31.84
CA LYS A 237 10.80 -6.74 -30.93
C LYS A 237 11.96 -7.64 -30.52
N GLN A 238 12.86 -7.95 -31.44
CA GLN A 238 14.06 -8.72 -31.13
C GLN A 238 14.98 -7.98 -30.17
N ASP A 239 15.19 -6.68 -30.39
CA ASP A 239 16.05 -5.86 -29.56
C ASP A 239 15.47 -5.67 -28.16
N ALA A 240 14.16 -5.39 -28.05
CA ALA A 240 13.44 -5.32 -26.77
C ALA A 240 13.62 -6.62 -25.99
N LEU A 241 13.28 -7.76 -26.61
CA LEU A 241 13.42 -9.04 -25.92
C LEU A 241 14.88 -9.32 -25.56
N ARG A 242 15.85 -9.12 -26.46
CA ARG A 242 17.28 -9.35 -26.17
C ARG A 242 17.80 -8.55 -24.98
N LYS A 243 17.35 -7.29 -24.83
CA LYS A 243 17.73 -6.40 -23.73
C LYS A 243 17.33 -7.00 -22.37
N TYR A 244 16.09 -7.47 -22.25
CA TYR A 244 15.56 -8.05 -21.01
C TYR A 244 15.87 -9.55 -20.83
N TYR A 245 16.13 -10.26 -21.93
CA TYR A 245 16.55 -11.66 -22.00
C TYR A 245 17.89 -11.93 -21.32
N ALA A 246 18.85 -11.00 -21.43
CA ALA A 246 20.22 -11.20 -20.95
C ALA A 246 20.31 -11.49 -19.44
N ALA A 247 19.39 -10.93 -18.65
CA ALA A 247 19.32 -11.12 -17.20
C ALA A 247 18.98 -12.58 -16.82
N TYR A 248 18.21 -13.30 -17.65
CA TYR A 248 17.71 -14.64 -17.34
C TYR A 248 18.57 -15.80 -17.84
N PHE A 249 19.55 -15.61 -18.74
CA PHE A 249 20.52 -16.67 -19.05
C PHE A 249 21.96 -16.36 -18.66
N ASN A 250 22.16 -15.22 -17.98
CA ASN A 250 23.47 -14.79 -17.49
C ASN A 250 24.41 -14.64 -18.68
N VAL A 251 23.91 -14.03 -19.75
CA VAL A 251 24.69 -13.70 -20.94
C VAL A 251 25.53 -12.45 -20.63
N GLU A 252 26.24 -12.45 -19.49
CA GLU A 252 27.29 -11.49 -19.25
C GLU A 252 28.50 -11.89 -20.10
N GLY A 253 28.69 -11.18 -21.22
CA GLY A 253 29.99 -11.07 -21.87
C GLY A 253 30.61 -12.38 -22.36
N GLY A 254 29.97 -13.03 -23.34
CA GLY A 254 30.67 -13.95 -24.25
C GLY A 254 31.05 -15.32 -23.67
N ASP A 255 30.48 -15.74 -22.55
CA ASP A 255 30.61 -17.13 -22.09
C ASP A 255 29.50 -17.99 -22.73
N SER A 256 29.92 -18.98 -23.51
CA SER A 256 29.13 -19.74 -24.48
C SER A 256 28.23 -20.81 -23.84
N GLY A 257 27.45 -20.45 -22.81
CA GLY A 257 26.45 -21.34 -22.23
C GLY A 257 25.11 -21.36 -22.97
N THR A 258 24.99 -20.61 -24.07
CA THR A 258 23.75 -19.92 -24.44
C THR A 258 22.94 -20.60 -25.52
N PHE A 259 21.63 -20.33 -25.49
CA PHE A 259 20.78 -20.30 -26.67
C PHE A 259 21.52 -19.70 -27.84
N THR A 260 21.94 -20.55 -28.78
CA THR A 260 22.81 -20.10 -29.86
C THR A 260 22.09 -19.03 -30.68
N ASP A 261 22.81 -18.02 -31.16
CA ASP A 261 22.27 -17.05 -32.13
C ASP A 261 21.54 -17.77 -33.28
N TYR A 262 22.02 -18.97 -33.64
CA TYR A 262 21.35 -19.85 -34.59
C TYR A 262 19.94 -20.29 -34.17
N LYS A 263 19.74 -20.84 -32.96
CA LYS A 263 18.40 -21.25 -32.50
C LYS A 263 17.47 -20.05 -32.35
N TRP A 264 18.02 -18.89 -32.00
CA TRP A 264 17.29 -17.62 -32.00
C TRP A 264 16.79 -17.25 -33.38
N ASP A 265 17.67 -17.25 -34.36
CA ASP A 265 17.31 -16.97 -35.74
C ASP A 265 16.30 -18.01 -36.27
N CYS A 266 16.47 -19.29 -35.93
CA CYS A 266 15.54 -20.35 -36.32
C CYS A 266 14.13 -20.12 -35.75
N PHE A 267 14.03 -19.77 -34.46
CA PHE A 267 12.73 -19.47 -33.84
C PHE A 267 12.03 -18.30 -34.55
N TRP A 268 12.73 -17.19 -34.75
CA TRP A 268 12.14 -16.04 -35.44
C TRP A 268 11.74 -16.37 -36.88
N ALA A 269 12.54 -17.18 -37.58
CA ALA A 269 12.20 -17.66 -38.91
C ALA A 269 10.94 -18.54 -38.91
N HIS A 270 10.81 -19.47 -37.96
CA HIS A 270 9.61 -20.30 -37.80
C HIS A 270 8.37 -19.46 -37.48
N ARG A 271 8.49 -18.53 -36.52
CA ARG A 271 7.42 -17.59 -36.16
C ARG A 271 6.96 -16.79 -37.38
N HIS A 272 7.90 -16.23 -38.14
CA HIS A 272 7.63 -15.48 -39.37
C HIS A 272 6.94 -16.36 -40.42
N ALA A 273 7.49 -17.55 -40.69
CA ALA A 273 6.92 -18.50 -41.65
C ALA A 273 5.47 -18.87 -41.32
N ILE A 274 5.17 -19.16 -40.05
CA ILE A 274 3.82 -19.49 -39.58
C ILE A 274 2.87 -18.30 -39.75
N MET A 275 3.24 -17.12 -39.25
CA MET A 275 2.38 -15.93 -39.29
C MET A 275 2.07 -15.43 -40.70
N HIS A 276 2.95 -15.72 -41.67
CA HIS A 276 2.78 -15.31 -43.06
C HIS A 276 2.29 -16.44 -43.99
N GLY A 277 2.02 -17.63 -43.46
CA GLY A 277 1.53 -18.77 -44.24
C GLY A 277 2.53 -19.25 -45.28
N ASP A 278 3.82 -19.24 -44.93
CA ASP A 278 4.90 -19.75 -45.79
C ASP A 278 4.74 -21.26 -46.05
N LEU A 279 5.17 -21.72 -47.23
CA LEU A 279 5.12 -23.14 -47.62
C LEU A 279 6.03 -24.02 -46.75
N TYR A 280 7.02 -23.44 -46.09
CA TYR A 280 7.92 -24.11 -45.16
C TYR A 280 7.44 -24.06 -43.70
N ALA A 281 6.28 -23.46 -43.42
CA ALA A 281 5.71 -23.45 -42.08
C ALA A 281 5.32 -24.88 -41.65
N THR A 282 5.90 -25.34 -40.55
CA THR A 282 5.64 -26.66 -39.97
C THR A 282 4.80 -26.53 -38.70
N TYR A 283 3.86 -27.47 -38.52
CA TYR A 283 2.93 -27.49 -37.40
C TYR A 283 2.98 -28.85 -36.72
N ASP A 284 3.94 -29.03 -35.83
CA ASP A 284 4.10 -30.24 -35.03
C ASP A 284 4.27 -29.91 -33.54
N MET A 285 4.33 -30.96 -32.71
CA MET A 285 4.44 -30.78 -31.27
C MET A 285 5.75 -30.14 -30.83
N ASN A 286 6.82 -30.28 -31.60
CA ASN A 286 8.09 -29.65 -31.27
C ASN A 286 8.06 -28.14 -31.54
N ILE A 287 7.42 -27.70 -32.62
CA ILE A 287 7.14 -26.28 -32.87
C ILE A 287 6.18 -25.71 -31.83
N ALA A 288 5.15 -26.47 -31.41
CA ALA A 288 4.24 -26.05 -30.35
C ALA A 288 4.96 -25.90 -29.00
N THR A 289 5.79 -26.87 -28.64
CA THR A 289 6.60 -26.83 -27.42
C THR A 289 7.60 -25.67 -27.46
N THR A 290 8.21 -25.43 -28.63
CA THR A 290 9.11 -24.28 -28.86
C THR A 290 8.36 -22.97 -28.65
N ALA A 291 7.16 -22.81 -29.22
CA ALA A 291 6.36 -21.62 -29.05
C ALA A 291 6.02 -21.36 -27.57
N MET A 292 5.65 -22.39 -26.80
CA MET A 292 5.39 -22.25 -25.36
C MET A 292 6.63 -21.83 -24.57
N LEU A 293 7.79 -22.44 -24.85
CA LEU A 293 9.04 -22.09 -24.17
C LEU A 293 9.45 -20.63 -24.46
N PHE A 294 9.23 -20.16 -25.68
CA PHE A 294 9.47 -18.76 -26.04
C PHE A 294 8.43 -17.79 -25.48
N PHE A 295 7.17 -18.20 -25.38
CA PHE A 295 6.15 -17.46 -24.64
C PHE A 295 6.59 -17.26 -23.20
N ALA A 296 6.96 -18.34 -22.51
CA ALA A 296 7.40 -18.32 -21.13
C ALA A 296 8.63 -17.41 -20.93
N LEU A 297 9.58 -17.48 -21.86
CA LEU A 297 10.73 -16.56 -21.88
C LEU A 297 10.32 -15.08 -21.99
N THR A 298 9.38 -14.80 -22.87
CA THR A 298 8.88 -13.43 -23.10
C THR A 298 8.09 -12.95 -21.89
N ALA A 299 7.22 -13.79 -21.32
CA ALA A 299 6.44 -13.51 -20.13
C ALA A 299 7.33 -13.20 -18.93
N HIS A 300 8.37 -14.00 -18.72
CA HIS A 300 9.37 -13.72 -17.69
C HIS A 300 10.02 -12.34 -17.88
N SER A 301 10.41 -12.00 -19.10
CA SER A 301 11.04 -10.72 -19.40
C SER A 301 10.08 -9.56 -19.07
N VAL A 302 8.79 -9.71 -19.36
CA VAL A 302 7.75 -8.74 -18.99
C VAL A 302 7.63 -8.61 -17.48
N LEU A 303 7.50 -9.72 -16.75
CA LEU A 303 7.38 -9.71 -15.29
C LEU A 303 8.61 -9.10 -14.61
N GLN A 304 9.81 -9.32 -15.16
CA GLN A 304 11.02 -8.67 -14.66
C GLN A 304 10.94 -7.14 -14.83
N VAL A 305 10.50 -6.65 -15.98
CA VAL A 305 10.31 -5.20 -16.20
C VAL A 305 9.27 -4.63 -15.24
N ILE A 306 8.16 -5.35 -15.00
CA ILE A 306 7.13 -4.96 -14.03
C ILE A 306 7.75 -4.85 -12.64
N ALA A 307 8.48 -5.87 -12.20
CA ALA A 307 9.13 -5.89 -10.89
C ALA A 307 10.17 -4.77 -10.74
N ASP A 308 10.98 -4.52 -11.77
CA ASP A 308 11.99 -3.45 -11.77
C ASP A 308 11.32 -2.06 -11.65
N LYS A 309 10.19 -1.84 -12.34
CA LYS A 309 9.41 -0.60 -12.26
C LYS A 309 8.74 -0.43 -10.89
N ASP A 310 8.16 -1.49 -10.33
CA ASP A 310 7.58 -1.46 -8.98
C ASP A 310 8.65 -1.16 -7.92
N GLU A 311 9.83 -1.78 -8.01
CA GLU A 311 10.96 -1.48 -7.11
C GLU A 311 11.43 -0.02 -7.24
N ALA A 312 11.39 0.55 -8.44
CA ALA A 312 11.68 1.97 -8.69
C ALA A 312 10.55 2.92 -8.26
N GLY A 313 9.34 2.41 -7.95
CA GLY A 313 8.15 3.19 -7.67
C GLY A 313 7.64 3.95 -8.91
N GLU A 314 7.92 3.41 -10.10
CA GLU A 314 7.44 3.92 -11.37
C GLU A 314 6.05 3.36 -11.68
N ASP A 315 5.16 4.23 -12.14
CA ASP A 315 3.83 3.80 -12.59
C ASP A 315 3.98 3.04 -13.92
N ILE A 316 3.26 1.94 -14.05
CA ILE A 316 3.26 1.12 -15.27
C ILE A 316 2.06 1.57 -16.10
N PRO A 317 2.27 2.25 -17.25
CA PRO A 317 1.17 2.70 -18.07
C PRO A 317 0.30 1.52 -18.49
N SER A 318 -1.01 1.61 -18.22
CA SER A 318 -1.96 0.59 -18.63
C SER A 318 -2.28 0.75 -20.12
N ILE A 319 -1.90 -0.24 -20.92
CA ILE A 319 -2.17 -0.25 -22.36
C ILE A 319 -3.67 -0.22 -22.64
N MET A 320 -4.48 -0.80 -21.76
CA MET A 320 -5.94 -0.81 -21.92
C MET A 320 -6.53 0.59 -21.76
N GLU A 321 -5.95 1.45 -20.91
CA GLU A 321 -6.33 2.85 -20.82
C GLU A 321 -6.05 3.58 -22.13
N GLU A 322 -4.85 3.41 -22.67
CA GLU A 322 -4.47 4.07 -23.94
C GLU A 322 -5.29 3.59 -25.13
N ILE A 323 -5.62 2.30 -25.19
CA ILE A 323 -6.55 1.76 -26.18
C ILE A 323 -7.92 2.44 -26.04
N ARG A 324 -8.41 2.64 -24.80
CA ARG A 324 -9.69 3.31 -24.55
C ARG A 324 -9.63 4.77 -24.97
N GLU A 325 -8.61 5.51 -24.58
CA GLU A 325 -8.39 6.90 -24.97
C GLU A 325 -8.31 7.07 -26.50
N ALA A 326 -7.52 6.22 -27.17
CA ALA A 326 -7.38 6.27 -28.63
C ALA A 326 -8.69 5.97 -29.37
N ASN A 327 -9.50 5.03 -28.86
CA ASN A 327 -10.83 4.77 -29.44
C ASN A 327 -11.79 5.94 -29.23
N GLU A 328 -11.77 6.59 -28.07
CA GLU A 328 -12.58 7.78 -27.80
C GLU A 328 -12.23 8.95 -28.73
N GLU A 329 -10.94 9.14 -29.04
CA GLU A 329 -10.50 10.17 -29.99
C GLU A 329 -11.03 9.90 -31.40
N ILE A 330 -10.94 8.66 -31.87
CA ILE A 330 -11.45 8.26 -33.20
C ILE A 330 -12.97 8.45 -33.29
N GLU A 331 -13.71 8.04 -32.25
CA GLU A 331 -15.16 8.25 -32.19
C GLU A 331 -15.52 9.73 -32.17
N ALA A 332 -14.72 10.59 -31.51
CA ALA A 332 -14.94 12.03 -31.48
C ALA A 332 -14.71 12.69 -32.85
N GLU A 333 -13.73 12.23 -33.64
CA GLU A 333 -13.47 12.73 -35.00
C GLU A 333 -14.57 12.33 -35.99
N ASP A 334 -15.16 11.13 -35.86
CA ASP A 334 -16.22 10.64 -36.75
C ASP A 334 -17.60 11.31 -36.51
N VAL A 335 -17.79 11.99 -35.38
CA VAL A 335 -19.05 12.68 -35.04
C VAL A 335 -19.20 14.04 -35.75
N ASP A 336 -18.15 14.56 -36.41
CA ASP A 336 -18.20 15.85 -37.12
C ASP A 336 -18.69 15.77 -38.59
N ALA A 337 -19.47 14.74 -38.94
CA ALA A 337 -20.20 14.72 -40.22
C ALA A 337 -21.40 15.69 -40.23
N GLY A 338 -21.86 16.13 -39.06
CA GLY A 338 -23.01 17.03 -38.89
C GLY A 338 -22.72 18.50 -39.20
N GLU A 339 -21.50 18.98 -38.91
CA GLU A 339 -21.12 20.38 -39.17
C GLU A 339 -20.70 20.59 -40.64
N ALA A 340 -20.13 19.55 -41.28
CA ALA A 340 -19.80 19.56 -42.72
C ALA A 340 -21.02 19.64 -43.66
N LEU A 341 -22.18 19.10 -43.27
CA LEU A 341 -23.44 19.21 -44.03
C LEU A 341 -24.21 20.51 -43.77
N GLY A 342 -23.96 21.17 -42.63
CA GLY A 342 -24.53 22.48 -42.31
C GLY A 342 -23.96 23.62 -43.17
N ALA A 343 -22.69 23.52 -43.57
CA ALA A 343 -22.01 24.50 -44.42
C ALA A 343 -22.35 24.39 -45.92
N PHE A 344 -23.01 23.31 -46.36
CA PHE A 344 -23.46 23.15 -47.75
C PHE A 344 -24.90 23.63 -47.99
N LEU A 345 -25.65 23.97 -46.94
CA LEU A 345 -27.06 24.40 -47.01
C LEU A 345 -27.31 25.84 -46.52
N SER A 346 -26.26 26.60 -46.20
CA SER A 346 -26.30 28.05 -45.96
C SER A 346 -25.60 28.80 -47.09
#